data_AF-A0A952FG27-F1
#
_entry.id   AF-A0A952FG27-F1
#
_cell.length_a   1.000
_cell.length_b   1.000
_cell.length_c   1.000
_cell.angle_alpha   90.00
_cell.angle_beta   90.00
_cell.angle_gamma   90.00
#
_symmetry.space_group_name_H-M   'P 1'
#
loop_
_entity.id
_entity.type
_entity.pdbx_description
1 polymer ?
#
loop_
_entity_poly.entity_id
_entity_poly.type
_entity_poly.pdbx_seq_one_letter_code
_entity_poly.pdbx_strand_id
1 'polypeptide(L)'
;MATTEKTLDDLFLDTLKDIYYAEKQILKALPKMAKAAQSAELKSAFETHRDETEGQVDRLEKVFELLGKRAQGKTCDAIIGIIDEGKEIMEEFKDTSALDAGLLSGAQAVEHYEISRYGTLKAWATKLNMPEAVRLLDQTLQEEKKT
;
A
#
# COMPACT_ATOMS: atom_id res chain seq x y z
N MET A 1 -21.41 14.99 -26.54
CA MET A 1 -20.52 13.82 -26.67
C MET A 1 -21.02 12.77 -25.69
N ALA A 2 -21.39 11.58 -26.15
CA ALA A 2 -21.82 10.52 -25.25
C ALA A 2 -20.61 10.13 -24.39
N THR A 3 -20.71 10.33 -23.08
CA THR A 3 -19.76 9.78 -22.12
C THR A 3 -19.85 8.28 -22.22
N THR A 4 -18.77 7.63 -22.70
CA THR A 4 -18.64 6.18 -22.62
C THR A 4 -18.88 5.75 -21.17
N GLU A 5 -19.79 4.81 -20.97
CA GLU A 5 -20.13 4.29 -19.64
C GLU A 5 -18.91 3.58 -19.05
N LYS A 6 -18.56 3.92 -17.80
CA LYS A 6 -17.41 3.32 -17.11
C LYS A 6 -17.75 1.90 -16.66
N THR A 7 -16.81 0.97 -16.85
CA THR A 7 -16.98 -0.44 -16.49
C THR A 7 -16.21 -0.84 -15.23
N LEU A 8 -16.36 -2.10 -14.81
CA LEU A 8 -15.55 -2.67 -13.75
C LEU A 8 -14.06 -2.75 -14.12
N ASP A 9 -13.73 -2.99 -15.39
CA ASP A 9 -12.34 -2.96 -15.88
C ASP A 9 -11.71 -1.58 -15.69
N ASP A 10 -12.46 -0.51 -15.97
CA ASP A 10 -11.99 0.87 -15.76
C ASP A 10 -11.73 1.13 -14.26
N LEU A 11 -12.64 0.69 -13.40
CA LEU A 11 -12.51 0.89 -11.95
C LEU A 11 -11.38 0.04 -11.35
N PHE A 12 -11.21 -1.19 -11.82
CA PHE A 12 -10.10 -2.06 -11.45
C PHE A 12 -8.76 -1.42 -11.82
N LEU A 13 -8.62 -0.93 -13.06
CA LEU A 13 -7.41 -0.25 -13.51
C LEU A 13 -7.16 1.03 -12.71
N ASP A 14 -8.18 1.87 -12.45
CA ASP A 14 -8.00 3.09 -11.67
C ASP A 14 -7.54 2.80 -10.23
N THR A 15 -8.10 1.74 -9.61
CA THR A 15 -7.73 1.33 -8.25
C THR A 15 -6.36 0.65 -8.21
N LEU A 16 -5.97 -0.09 -9.25
CA LEU A 16 -4.62 -0.64 -9.38
C LEU A 16 -3.57 0.47 -9.47
N LYS A 17 -3.87 1.56 -10.17
CA LYS A 17 -3.01 2.76 -10.23
C LYS A 17 -2.92 3.49 -8.89
N ASP A 18 -4.03 3.52 -8.14
CA ASP A 18 -4.10 4.11 -6.81
C ASP A 18 -3.20 3.36 -5.82
N ILE A 19 -3.36 2.04 -5.70
CA ILE A 19 -2.55 1.23 -4.79
C ILE A 19 -1.07 1.19 -5.20
N TYR A 20 -0.76 1.15 -6.50
CA TYR A 20 0.63 1.23 -6.97
C TYR A 20 1.31 2.56 -6.64
N TYR A 21 0.55 3.65 -6.62
CA TYR A 21 1.06 4.92 -6.11
C TYR A 21 1.28 4.86 -4.60
N ALA A 22 0.33 4.32 -3.85
CA ALA A 22 0.39 4.17 -2.41
C ALA A 22 1.64 3.42 -1.96
N GLU A 23 1.85 2.23 -2.49
CA GLU A 23 3.02 1.37 -2.26
C GLU A 23 4.33 2.11 -2.48
N LYS A 24 4.42 2.91 -3.56
CA LYS A 24 5.62 3.73 -3.83
C LYS A 24 5.82 4.88 -2.84
N GLN A 25 4.77 5.39 -2.21
CA GLN A 25 4.90 6.38 -1.15
C GLN A 25 5.27 5.72 0.18
N ILE A 26 4.66 4.58 0.49
CA ILE A 26 4.96 3.76 1.67
C ILE A 26 6.42 3.33 1.65
N LEU A 27 6.91 2.79 0.54
CA LEU A 27 8.32 2.40 0.35
C LEU A 27 9.31 3.54 0.64
N LYS A 28 8.92 4.79 0.35
CA LYS A 28 9.73 5.98 0.64
C LYS A 28 9.60 6.46 2.09
N ALA A 29 8.49 6.18 2.74
CA ALA A 29 8.22 6.57 4.12
C ALA A 29 8.88 5.62 5.12
N LEU A 30 8.87 4.32 4.86
CA LEU A 30 9.36 3.28 5.79
C LEU A 30 10.79 3.50 6.31
N PRO A 31 11.78 3.91 5.49
CA PRO A 31 13.12 4.21 6.02
C PRO A 31 13.15 5.35 7.05
N LYS A 32 12.21 6.31 6.94
CA LYS A 32 12.08 7.41 7.90
C LYS A 32 11.43 6.92 9.19
N MET A 33 10.41 6.06 9.10
CA MET A 33 9.76 5.43 10.25
C MET A 33 10.75 4.56 11.03
N ALA A 34 11.52 3.71 10.34
CA ALA A 34 12.56 2.87 10.93
C ALA A 34 13.63 3.69 11.67
N LYS A 35 14.00 4.86 11.14
CA LYS A 35 14.97 5.76 11.77
C LYS A 35 14.41 6.47 13.01
N ALA A 36 13.10 6.71 13.04
CA ALA A 36 12.43 7.41 14.14
C ALA A 36 12.09 6.48 15.32
N ALA A 37 11.84 5.20 15.04
CA ALA A 37 11.54 4.20 16.06
C ALA A 37 12.67 4.09 17.11
N GLN A 38 12.28 4.08 18.39
CA GLN A 38 13.19 3.95 19.53
C GLN A 38 13.45 2.47 19.86
N SER A 39 12.44 1.62 19.70
CA SER A 39 12.54 0.18 19.87
C SER A 39 13.23 -0.50 18.68
N ALA A 40 14.19 -1.38 18.99
CA ALA A 40 14.86 -2.20 17.99
C ALA A 40 13.89 -3.13 17.25
N GLU A 41 12.85 -3.61 17.92
CA GLU A 41 11.84 -4.50 17.35
C GLU A 41 10.98 -3.75 16.33
N LEU A 42 10.49 -2.56 16.70
CA LEU A 42 9.68 -1.73 15.80
C LEU A 42 10.49 -1.25 14.59
N LYS A 43 11.75 -0.87 14.81
CA LYS A 43 12.67 -0.55 13.72
C LYS A 43 12.83 -1.73 12.74
N SER A 44 13.08 -2.93 13.27
CA SER A 44 13.21 -4.13 12.43
C SER A 44 11.92 -4.46 11.69
N ALA A 45 10.75 -4.22 12.29
CA ALA A 45 9.47 -4.42 11.61
C ALA A 45 9.33 -3.50 10.39
N PHE A 46 9.68 -2.21 10.52
CA PHE A 46 9.67 -1.27 9.38
C PHE A 46 10.68 -1.63 8.29
N GLU A 47 11.86 -2.15 8.65
CA GLU A 47 12.87 -2.61 7.68
C GLU A 47 12.39 -3.86 6.93
N THR A 48 11.80 -4.84 7.63
CA THR A 48 11.20 -6.02 7.00
C THR A 48 10.07 -5.63 6.06
N HIS A 49 9.13 -4.81 6.53
CA HIS A 49 7.98 -4.40 5.74
C HIS A 49 8.42 -3.62 4.49
N ARG A 50 9.48 -2.81 4.56
CA ARG A 50 10.06 -2.14 3.38
C ARG A 50 10.47 -3.13 2.29
N ASP A 51 11.11 -4.23 2.68
CA ASP A 51 11.59 -5.23 1.73
C ASP A 51 10.40 -6.03 1.14
N GLU A 52 9.35 -6.28 1.94
CA GLU A 52 8.08 -6.84 1.46
C GLU A 52 7.41 -5.90 0.46
N THR A 53 7.27 -4.62 0.78
CA THR A 53 6.74 -3.55 -0.08
C THR A 53 7.45 -3.47 -1.43
N GLU A 54 8.78 -3.61 -1.47
CA GLU A 54 9.52 -3.65 -2.73
C GLU A 54 9.06 -4.82 -3.61
N GLY A 55 8.86 -6.00 -3.02
CA GLY A 55 8.30 -7.17 -3.70
C GLY A 55 6.82 -7.02 -4.10
N GLN A 56 6.04 -6.25 -3.35
CA GLN A 56 4.63 -5.96 -3.65
C GLN A 56 4.51 -5.02 -4.86
N VAL A 57 5.37 -4.00 -4.95
CA VAL A 57 5.50 -3.13 -6.13
C VAL A 57 5.79 -3.96 -7.38
N ASP A 58 6.74 -4.89 -7.32
CA ASP A 58 7.06 -5.80 -8.45
C ASP A 58 5.86 -6.67 -8.85
N ARG A 59 5.03 -7.11 -7.90
CA ARG A 59 3.81 -7.88 -8.21
C ARG A 59 2.77 -7.01 -8.89
N LEU A 60 2.58 -5.77 -8.46
CA LEU A 60 1.67 -4.84 -9.12
C LEU A 60 2.11 -4.57 -10.56
N GLU A 61 3.41 -4.43 -10.83
CA GLU A 61 3.94 -4.27 -12.19
C GLU A 61 3.58 -5.46 -13.08
N LYS A 62 3.68 -6.69 -12.56
CA LYS A 62 3.21 -7.90 -13.27
C LYS A 62 1.70 -7.86 -13.52
N VAL A 63 0.88 -7.36 -12.58
CA VAL A 63 -0.56 -7.20 -12.80
C VAL A 63 -0.84 -6.18 -13.91
N PHE A 64 -0.07 -5.08 -14.00
CA PHE A 64 -0.15 -4.14 -15.12
C PHE A 64 0.20 -4.79 -16.47
N GLU A 65 1.26 -5.61 -16.50
CA GLU A 65 1.67 -6.36 -17.70
C GLU A 65 0.56 -7.31 -18.18
N LEU A 66 -0.12 -8.01 -17.26
CA LEU A 66 -1.26 -8.89 -17.59
C LEU A 66 -2.42 -8.12 -18.25
N LEU A 67 -2.59 -6.83 -17.92
CA LEU A 67 -3.59 -5.96 -18.53
C LEU A 67 -3.12 -5.33 -19.86
N GLY A 68 -1.88 -5.58 -20.28
CA GLY A 68 -1.26 -4.89 -21.42
C GLY A 68 -1.14 -3.38 -21.20
N LYS A 69 -0.99 -2.94 -19.94
CA LYS A 69 -0.88 -1.53 -19.56
C LYS A 69 0.50 -1.26 -18.96
N ARG A 70 1.01 -0.05 -19.18
CA ARG A 70 2.20 0.42 -18.47
C ARG A 70 1.84 0.65 -17.00
N ALA A 71 2.69 0.19 -16.09
CA ALA A 71 2.61 0.53 -14.68
C ALA A 71 2.78 2.05 -14.50
N GLN A 72 1.72 2.70 -14.03
CA GLN A 72 1.70 4.14 -13.80
C GLN A 72 0.78 4.45 -12.63
N GLY A 73 1.34 5.00 -11.57
CA GLY A 73 0.58 5.43 -10.41
C GLY A 73 -0.33 6.62 -10.73
N LYS A 74 -1.45 6.68 -10.03
CA LYS A 74 -2.30 7.87 -9.93
C LYS A 74 -2.23 8.33 -8.48
N THR A 75 -2.11 9.64 -8.26
CA THR A 75 -2.09 10.19 -6.90
C THR A 75 -3.24 9.64 -6.07
N CYS A 76 -2.89 9.10 -4.90
CA CYS A 76 -3.82 8.63 -3.90
C CYS A 76 -3.79 9.59 -2.72
N ASP A 77 -4.83 10.41 -2.56
CA ASP A 77 -4.87 11.38 -1.46
C ASP A 77 -5.04 10.69 -0.09
N ALA A 78 -5.66 9.50 -0.07
CA ALA A 78 -5.88 8.73 1.16
C ALA A 78 -4.55 8.31 1.80
N ILE A 79 -3.65 7.68 1.04
CA ILE A 79 -2.36 7.24 1.59
C ILE A 79 -1.44 8.42 1.90
N ILE A 80 -1.54 9.52 1.15
CA ILE A 80 -0.80 10.76 1.47
C ILE A 80 -1.22 11.24 2.85
N GLY A 81 -2.53 11.32 3.12
CA GLY A 81 -3.06 11.70 4.42
C GLY A 81 -2.54 10.82 5.55
N ILE A 82 -2.65 9.49 5.40
CA ILE A 82 -2.17 8.54 6.44
C ILE A 82 -0.66 8.69 6.68
N ILE A 83 0.14 8.85 5.62
CA ILE A 83 1.59 9.05 5.73
C ILE A 83 1.90 10.40 6.41
N ASP A 84 1.13 11.44 6.12
CA ASP A 84 1.31 12.76 6.72
C ASP A 84 0.95 12.75 8.22
N GLU A 85 -0.11 12.04 8.62
CA GLU A 85 -0.40 11.77 10.05
C GLU A 85 0.79 11.10 10.75
N GLY A 86 1.42 10.11 10.11
CA GLY A 86 2.63 9.46 10.64
C GLY A 86 3.82 10.42 10.79
N LYS A 87 3.99 11.39 9.87
CA LYS A 87 5.02 12.42 9.97
C LYS A 87 4.74 13.41 11.11
N GLU A 88 3.49 13.82 11.27
CA GLU A 88 3.09 14.70 12.38
C GLU A 88 3.39 14.04 13.72
N ILE A 89 3.09 12.75 13.88
CA ILE A 89 3.45 11.97 15.07
C ILE A 89 4.97 11.99 15.29
N MET A 90 5.76 11.76 14.24
CA MET A 90 7.23 11.79 14.32
C MET A 90 7.79 13.13 14.80
N GLU A 91 7.13 14.24 14.44
CA GLU A 91 7.55 15.59 14.79
C GLU A 91 7.08 15.99 16.20
N GLU A 92 5.81 15.78 16.53
CA GLU A 92 5.20 16.21 17.79
C GLU A 92 5.62 15.37 18.99
N PHE A 93 5.79 14.07 18.80
CA PHE A 93 6.11 13.12 19.88
C PHE A 93 7.59 12.74 19.92
N LYS A 94 8.43 13.46 19.17
CA LYS A 94 9.87 13.22 19.12
C LYS A 94 10.49 13.20 20.52
N ASP A 95 11.37 12.23 20.77
CA ASP A 95 12.07 12.04 22.05
C ASP A 95 11.15 11.79 23.27
N THR A 96 9.86 11.52 23.04
CA THR A 96 8.90 11.13 24.08
C THR A 96 8.75 9.60 24.15
N SER A 97 8.24 9.09 25.27
CA SER A 97 7.91 7.67 25.43
C SER A 97 6.68 7.21 24.63
N ALA A 98 5.93 8.14 24.03
CA ALA A 98 4.73 7.84 23.25
C ALA A 98 5.01 7.66 21.75
N LEU A 99 6.22 8.01 21.28
CA LEU A 99 6.58 8.02 19.86
C LEU A 99 6.31 6.66 19.19
N ASP A 100 6.87 5.57 19.74
CA ASP A 100 6.75 4.25 19.12
C ASP A 100 5.31 3.74 19.05
N ALA A 101 4.48 4.06 20.04
CA ALA A 101 3.05 3.73 20.01
C ALA A 101 2.32 4.50 18.90
N GLY A 102 2.68 5.78 18.70
CA GLY A 102 2.17 6.57 17.59
C GLY A 102 2.63 6.05 16.22
N LEU A 103 3.92 5.71 16.07
CA LEU A 103 4.46 5.12 14.84
C LEU A 103 3.76 3.82 14.48
N LEU A 104 3.55 2.94 15.47
CA LEU A 104 2.81 1.69 15.29
C LEU A 104 1.36 1.94 14.88
N SER A 105 0.69 2.91 15.50
CA SER A 105 -0.68 3.29 15.12
C SER A 105 -0.76 3.77 13.68
N GLY A 106 0.20 4.61 13.23
CA GLY A 106 0.26 5.07 11.85
C GLY A 106 0.54 3.93 10.87
N ALA A 107 1.44 3.01 11.22
CA ALA A 107 1.72 1.82 10.43
C ALA A 107 0.48 0.94 10.25
N GLN A 108 -0.23 0.64 11.34
CA GLN A 108 -1.46 -0.16 11.28
C GLN A 108 -2.56 0.51 10.44
N ALA A 109 -2.65 1.84 10.43
CA ALA A 109 -3.58 2.55 9.55
C ALA A 109 -3.24 2.35 8.06
N VAL A 110 -1.95 2.31 7.72
CA VAL A 110 -1.48 1.94 6.37
C VAL A 110 -1.90 0.51 6.04
N GLU A 111 -1.57 -0.47 6.88
CA GLU A 111 -1.92 -1.88 6.65
C GLU A 111 -3.42 -2.07 6.43
N HIS A 112 -4.25 -1.43 7.25
CA HIS A 112 -5.71 -1.53 7.14
C HIS A 112 -6.24 -0.93 5.82
N TYR A 113 -5.63 0.16 5.36
CA TYR A 113 -5.94 0.72 4.04
C TYR A 113 -5.56 -0.28 2.94
N GLU A 114 -4.38 -0.90 3.01
CA GLU A 114 -3.89 -1.84 2.00
C GLU A 114 -4.70 -3.14 1.97
N ILE A 115 -5.02 -3.71 3.13
CA ILE A 115 -5.92 -4.87 3.27
C ILE A 115 -7.26 -4.61 2.59
N SER A 116 -7.82 -3.41 2.76
CA SER A 116 -9.06 -3.01 2.09
C SER A 116 -8.88 -3.01 0.57
N ARG A 117 -7.82 -2.36 0.06
CA ARG A 117 -7.56 -2.22 -1.37
C ARG A 117 -7.27 -3.55 -2.05
N TYR A 118 -6.37 -4.36 -1.49
CA TYR A 118 -6.02 -5.67 -2.03
C TYR A 118 -7.17 -6.66 -1.95
N GLY A 119 -7.96 -6.64 -0.85
CA GLY A 119 -9.18 -7.42 -0.74
C GLY A 119 -10.18 -7.10 -1.85
N THR A 120 -10.39 -5.82 -2.12
CA THR A 120 -11.26 -5.35 -3.22
C THR A 120 -10.71 -5.72 -4.60
N LEU A 121 -9.42 -5.45 -4.88
CA LEU A 121 -8.80 -5.78 -6.17
C LEU A 121 -8.85 -7.29 -6.45
N LYS A 122 -8.55 -8.13 -5.45
CA LYS A 122 -8.67 -9.60 -5.58
C LYS A 122 -10.10 -10.02 -5.96
N ALA A 123 -11.10 -9.45 -5.30
CA ALA A 123 -12.50 -9.76 -5.58
C ALA A 123 -12.89 -9.34 -7.01
N TRP A 124 -12.46 -8.17 -7.47
CA TRP A 124 -12.73 -7.69 -8.82
C TRP A 124 -11.99 -8.48 -9.89
N ALA A 125 -10.71 -8.78 -9.70
CA ALA A 125 -9.94 -9.65 -10.59
C ALA A 125 -10.60 -11.04 -10.73
N THR A 126 -11.21 -11.55 -9.66
CA THR A 126 -12.01 -12.79 -9.70
C THR A 126 -13.25 -12.63 -10.59
N LYS A 127 -13.97 -11.51 -10.48
CA LYS A 127 -15.16 -11.22 -11.32
C LYS A 127 -14.80 -10.99 -12.79
N LEU A 128 -13.61 -10.46 -13.06
CA LEU A 128 -13.08 -10.23 -14.41
C LEU A 128 -12.38 -11.47 -15.00
N ASN A 129 -12.39 -12.62 -14.32
CA ASN A 129 -11.75 -13.86 -14.74
C ASN A 129 -10.23 -13.71 -15.02
N MET A 130 -9.50 -13.07 -14.11
CA MET A 130 -8.05 -12.86 -14.18
C MET A 130 -7.29 -13.69 -13.11
N PRO A 131 -7.16 -15.02 -13.28
CA PRO A 131 -6.67 -15.91 -12.20
C PRO A 131 -5.23 -15.61 -11.75
N GLU A 132 -4.34 -15.20 -12.66
CA GLU A 132 -2.97 -14.82 -12.34
C GLU A 132 -2.94 -13.52 -11.51
N ALA A 133 -3.77 -12.54 -11.84
CA ALA A 133 -3.90 -11.32 -11.06
C ALA A 133 -4.46 -11.62 -9.66
N VAL A 134 -5.47 -12.50 -9.56
CA VAL A 134 -6.00 -12.97 -8.26
C VAL A 134 -4.89 -13.57 -7.40
N ARG A 135 -4.05 -14.44 -7.97
CA ARG A 135 -2.94 -15.08 -7.24
C ARG A 135 -1.93 -14.04 -6.72
N LEU A 136 -1.55 -13.09 -7.56
CA LEU A 136 -0.58 -12.04 -7.21
C LEU A 136 -1.12 -11.10 -6.13
N LEU A 137 -2.36 -10.63 -6.29
CA LEU A 137 -3.02 -9.73 -5.34
C LEU A 137 -3.32 -10.41 -4.01
N ASP A 138 -3.67 -11.71 -4.01
CA ASP A 138 -3.84 -12.46 -2.78
C ASP A 138 -2.53 -12.68 -2.04
N GLN A 139 -1.43 -12.90 -2.76
CA GLN A 139 -0.11 -13.01 -2.12
C GLN A 139 0.21 -11.74 -1.33
N THR A 140 0.05 -10.56 -1.94
CA THR A 140 0.21 -9.29 -1.22
C THR A 140 -0.76 -9.15 -0.07
N LEU A 141 -2.05 -9.44 -0.27
CA LEU A 141 -3.05 -9.40 0.81
C LEU A 141 -2.69 -10.26 2.02
N GLN A 142 -2.05 -11.41 1.82
CA GLN A 142 -1.61 -12.27 2.94
C GLN A 142 -0.36 -11.74 3.64
N GLU A 143 0.47 -10.95 2.96
CA GLU A 143 1.61 -10.27 3.57
C GLU A 143 1.10 -9.13 4.46
N GLU A 144 0.25 -8.22 3.96
CA GLU A 144 -0.27 -7.09 4.78
C GLU A 144 -1.09 -7.53 5.98
N LYS A 145 -1.68 -8.73 5.94
CA LYS A 145 -2.40 -9.29 7.09
C LYS A 145 -1.48 -9.85 8.18
N LYS A 146 -0.22 -10.11 7.84
CA LYS A 146 0.79 -10.67 8.75
C LYS A 146 1.71 -9.58 9.30
N THR A 147 1.94 -8.52 8.53
CA THR A 147 2.59 -7.29 8.98
C THR A 147 1.92 -6.74 10.24
#